data_AF-A0A383XRC7-F1
#
_entry.id   AF-A0A383XRC7-F1
#
_cell.length_a   1.000
_cell.length_b   1.000
_cell.length_c   1.000
_cell.angle_alpha   90.00
_cell.angle_beta   90.00
_cell.angle_gamma   90.00
#
_symmetry.space_group_name_H-M   'P 1'
#
loop_
_entity.id
_entity.type
_entity.pdbx_description
1 polymer ?
#
loop_
_entity_poly.entity_id
_entity_poly.type
_entity_poly.pdbx_seq_one_letter_code
_entity_poly.pdbx_strand_id
1 'polypeptide(L)'
;MYPVISAANLARPSRVWQALQYTQTGGRDQRSMIVLQMLGAWRSLLVQRLFVQVTNRMLDAVAVANFFVAQAAGERLRDMNPPKLHELTYCAHGWHLAMLGKPLVEGQVMATVDGPRIDVLGDLLSGTKRVMEPLVVRRTDANSGKMVELTPHPQAADEGTRRVLSITWKAYGKLSGYDLSLVTREQGGPWDLLWNDEERSVDRVAIPNETIRMWFRQLAERNRKVTSAKSVKDTQRILIAPQRDGVKSV
;
A
#
# COMPACT_ATOMS: atom_id res chain seq x y z
N MET A 1 12.11 -46.00 -12.01
CA MET A 1 11.50 -47.03 -12.87
C MET A 1 10.18 -46.47 -13.37
N TYR A 2 10.11 -46.23 -14.68
CA TYR A 2 9.03 -45.65 -15.51
C TYR A 2 7.76 -46.53 -15.55
N PRO A 3 6.58 -46.09 -16.09
CA PRO A 3 6.35 -45.32 -17.35
C PRO A 3 5.33 -44.15 -17.22
N VAL A 4 5.23 -43.10 -18.06
CA VAL A 4 5.26 -42.81 -19.52
C VAL A 4 4.21 -43.55 -20.35
N ILE A 5 3.10 -42.86 -20.65
CA ILE A 5 2.35 -43.08 -21.90
C ILE A 5 1.95 -41.71 -22.48
N SER A 6 2.35 -41.50 -23.73
CA SER A 6 1.88 -40.49 -24.67
C SER A 6 1.08 -41.20 -25.76
N ALA A 7 0.01 -40.58 -26.27
CA ALA A 7 -0.19 -40.27 -27.69
C ALA A 7 -1.68 -40.19 -28.11
N ALA A 8 -1.88 -39.30 -29.08
CA ALA A 8 -2.80 -39.38 -30.22
C ALA A 8 -4.21 -38.76 -30.13
N ASN A 9 -4.32 -37.63 -30.85
CA ASN A 9 -5.43 -37.20 -31.69
C ASN A 9 -6.38 -38.31 -32.14
N LEU A 10 -7.68 -37.97 -32.25
CA LEU A 10 -8.52 -38.29 -33.41
C LEU A 10 -9.87 -37.52 -33.39
N ALA A 11 -10.16 -36.93 -34.56
CA ALA A 11 -11.48 -36.72 -35.17
C ALA A 11 -12.49 -35.70 -34.61
N ARG A 12 -12.66 -34.61 -35.38
CA ARG A 12 -13.92 -33.87 -35.56
C ARG A 12 -14.97 -34.75 -36.24
N PRO A 13 -16.27 -34.43 -36.09
CA PRO A 13 -17.09 -34.25 -37.29
C PRO A 13 -17.89 -32.95 -37.33
N SER A 14 -17.90 -32.41 -38.55
CA SER A 14 -18.73 -31.36 -39.13
C SER A 14 -20.23 -31.66 -39.10
N ARG A 15 -21.06 -30.62 -38.90
CA ARG A 15 -22.39 -30.54 -39.52
C ARG A 15 -22.67 -29.14 -40.09
N VAL A 16 -22.86 -29.18 -41.40
CA VAL A 16 -23.36 -28.16 -42.33
C VAL A 16 -24.84 -27.90 -42.04
N TRP A 17 -25.29 -26.65 -42.12
CA TRP A 17 -26.62 -26.30 -42.62
C TRP A 17 -26.56 -25.00 -43.41
N GLN A 18 -27.39 -25.00 -44.45
CA GLN A 18 -27.32 -24.20 -45.66
C GLN A 18 -27.89 -22.79 -45.50
N ALA A 19 -27.42 -21.93 -46.41
CA ALA A 19 -27.97 -20.61 -46.67
C ALA A 19 -29.37 -20.71 -47.28
N LEU A 20 -30.26 -19.80 -46.86
CA LEU A 20 -31.48 -19.44 -47.57
C LEU A 20 -31.36 -17.98 -47.98
N GLN A 21 -31.20 -17.75 -49.27
CA GLN A 21 -31.36 -16.46 -49.90
C GLN A 21 -32.87 -16.15 -49.98
N TYR A 22 -33.25 -14.94 -49.60
CA TYR A 22 -34.48 -14.31 -50.08
C TYR A 22 -34.15 -12.88 -50.50
N THR A 23 -34.46 -12.58 -51.76
CA THR A 23 -34.31 -11.27 -52.38
C THR A 23 -35.62 -10.47 -52.27
N GLN A 24 -35.44 -9.15 -52.21
CA GLN A 24 -36.28 -8.08 -52.78
C GLN A 24 -37.61 -7.70 -52.07
N THR A 25 -37.59 -6.51 -51.46
CA THR A 25 -38.38 -5.29 -51.80
C THR A 25 -38.97 -4.56 -50.57
N GLY A 26 -38.72 -3.25 -50.52
CA GLY A 26 -39.68 -2.22 -50.09
C GLY A 26 -40.06 -2.11 -48.60
N GLY A 27 -39.70 -0.98 -47.99
CA GLY A 27 -40.44 -0.45 -46.84
C GLY A 27 -39.55 0.19 -45.78
N ARG A 28 -39.64 1.53 -45.66
CA ARG A 28 -39.19 2.25 -44.46
C ARG A 28 -39.92 1.65 -43.26
N ASP A 29 -39.21 1.13 -42.26
CA ASP A 29 -39.79 1.02 -40.93
C ASP A 29 -38.75 1.20 -39.82
N GLN A 30 -39.12 2.06 -38.88
CA GLN A 30 -38.27 2.72 -37.90
C GLN A 30 -38.18 1.90 -36.60
N ARG A 31 -38.01 0.57 -36.71
CA ARG A 31 -38.18 -0.36 -35.58
C ARG A 31 -37.04 -1.37 -35.36
N SER A 32 -35.96 -1.29 -36.13
CA SER A 32 -34.77 -2.15 -35.93
C SER A 32 -33.70 -1.53 -35.01
N MET A 33 -33.95 -0.33 -34.47
CA MET A 33 -32.98 0.43 -33.68
C MET A 33 -33.24 0.38 -32.16
N ILE A 34 -33.81 -0.73 -31.65
CA ILE A 34 -34.05 -0.88 -30.20
C ILE A 34 -33.39 -2.14 -29.62
N VAL A 35 -33.00 -3.13 -30.43
CA VAL A 35 -32.34 -4.35 -29.92
C VAL A 35 -30.81 -4.25 -29.86
N LEU A 36 -30.20 -3.18 -30.42
CA LEU A 36 -28.75 -2.95 -30.38
C LEU A 36 -28.29 -1.79 -29.48
N GLN A 37 -29.18 -1.23 -28.66
CA GLN A 37 -28.82 -0.25 -27.61
C GLN A 37 -28.85 -0.81 -26.18
N MET A 38 -29.25 -2.07 -25.97
CA MET A 38 -29.36 -2.66 -24.62
C MET A 38 -28.16 -3.51 -24.16
N LEU A 39 -27.03 -3.47 -24.86
CA LEU A 39 -25.78 -4.11 -24.39
C LEU A 39 -24.70 -3.13 -23.90
N GLY A 40 -24.96 -1.81 -23.97
CA GLY A 40 -24.02 -0.77 -23.53
C GLY A 40 -24.17 -0.29 -22.08
N ALA A 41 -25.37 -0.42 -21.49
CA ALA A 41 -25.68 0.25 -20.21
C ALA A 41 -25.34 -0.56 -18.96
N TRP A 42 -25.21 -1.89 -19.05
CA TRP A 42 -24.96 -2.75 -17.88
C TRP A 42 -23.48 -2.80 -17.45
N ARG A 43 -22.56 -2.25 -18.26
CA ARG A 43 -21.16 -2.04 -17.87
C ARG A 43 -20.94 -0.74 -17.08
N SER A 44 -21.96 0.13 -16.91
CA SER A 44 -21.77 1.50 -16.43
C SER A 44 -21.69 1.65 -14.91
N LEU A 45 -22.54 0.99 -14.12
CA LEU A 45 -22.57 1.17 -12.67
C LEU A 45 -21.42 0.47 -11.95
N LEU A 46 -21.04 -0.74 -12.38
CA LEU A 46 -19.89 -1.43 -11.82
C LEU A 46 -18.59 -0.70 -12.16
N VAL A 47 -18.43 -0.20 -13.40
CA VAL A 47 -17.24 0.56 -13.80
C VAL A 47 -17.21 1.92 -13.11
N GLN A 48 -18.33 2.64 -12.99
CA GLN A 48 -18.38 3.90 -12.24
C GLN A 48 -18.12 3.69 -10.75
N ARG A 49 -18.68 2.64 -10.13
CA ARG A 49 -18.43 2.31 -8.72
C ARG A 49 -16.99 1.86 -8.49
N LEU A 50 -16.42 1.05 -9.39
CA LEU A 50 -15.01 0.67 -9.34
C LEU A 50 -14.10 1.88 -9.54
N PHE A 51 -14.44 2.79 -10.47
CA PHE A 51 -13.70 4.03 -10.74
C PHE A 51 -13.75 5.00 -9.54
N VAL A 52 -14.92 5.20 -8.94
CA VAL A 52 -15.08 6.01 -7.71
C VAL A 52 -14.32 5.36 -6.55
N GLN A 53 -14.37 4.04 -6.40
CA GLN A 53 -13.64 3.36 -5.34
C GLN A 53 -12.11 3.40 -5.56
N VAL A 54 -11.63 3.23 -6.80
CA VAL A 54 -10.20 3.34 -7.17
C VAL A 54 -9.70 4.78 -6.97
N THR A 55 -10.50 5.79 -7.31
CA THR A 55 -10.14 7.18 -7.07
C THR A 55 -10.09 7.50 -5.57
N ASN A 56 -10.99 6.97 -4.75
CA ASN A 56 -10.93 7.16 -3.29
C ASN A 56 -9.68 6.51 -2.67
N ARG A 57 -9.37 5.27 -3.09
CA ARG A 57 -8.15 4.52 -2.69
C ARG A 57 -6.86 5.30 -2.89
N MET A 58 -6.72 5.90 -4.07
CA MET A 58 -5.56 6.71 -4.41
C MET A 58 -5.48 7.99 -3.60
N LEU A 59 -6.60 8.65 -3.35
CA LEU A 59 -6.61 9.89 -2.57
C LEU A 59 -6.13 9.64 -1.13
N ASP A 60 -6.50 8.51 -0.51
CA ASP A 60 -6.08 8.17 0.85
C ASP A 60 -4.57 7.86 0.95
N ALA A 61 -4.05 7.01 0.04
CA ALA A 61 -2.63 6.68 0.02
C ALA A 61 -1.75 7.90 -0.27
N VAL A 62 -2.16 8.73 -1.23
CA VAL A 62 -1.46 9.96 -1.58
C VAL A 62 -1.53 10.98 -0.46
N ALA A 63 -2.65 11.10 0.25
CA ALA A 63 -2.77 11.96 1.41
C ALA A 63 -1.74 11.56 2.48
N VAL A 64 -1.66 10.28 2.83
CA VAL A 64 -0.68 9.79 3.82
C VAL A 64 0.76 10.07 3.36
N ALA A 65 1.08 9.83 2.09
CA ALA A 65 2.39 10.17 1.54
C ALA A 65 2.69 11.68 1.65
N ASN A 66 1.73 12.53 1.28
CA ASN A 66 1.86 13.98 1.34
C ASN A 66 2.02 14.51 2.77
N PHE A 67 1.47 13.82 3.78
CA PHE A 67 1.78 14.13 5.18
C PHE A 67 3.28 14.02 5.43
N PHE A 68 3.95 12.94 5.00
CA PHE A 68 5.38 12.77 5.20
C PHE A 68 6.24 13.72 4.37
N VAL A 69 5.82 14.06 3.15
CA VAL A 69 6.46 15.10 2.34
C VAL A 69 6.38 16.45 3.07
N ALA A 70 5.22 16.81 3.62
CA ALA A 70 5.03 18.05 4.37
C ALA A 70 5.87 18.08 5.65
N GLN A 71 5.96 16.98 6.39
CA GLN A 71 6.83 16.90 7.57
C GLN A 71 8.32 17.06 7.20
N ALA A 72 8.78 16.39 6.13
CA ALA A 72 10.15 16.51 5.64
C ALA A 72 10.47 17.95 5.23
N ALA A 73 9.56 18.61 4.51
CA ALA A 73 9.69 20.01 4.13
C ALA A 73 9.75 20.94 5.36
N GLY A 74 8.86 20.74 6.33
CA GLY A 74 8.82 21.51 7.58
C GLY A 74 10.11 21.39 8.40
N GLU A 75 10.73 20.20 8.40
CA GLU A 75 12.01 19.94 9.05
C GLU A 75 13.25 20.16 8.15
N ARG A 76 13.05 20.67 6.92
CA ARG A 76 14.10 20.92 5.92
C ARG A 76 14.94 19.68 5.55
N LEU A 77 14.36 18.49 5.69
CA LEU A 77 14.95 17.24 5.24
C LEU A 77 14.84 17.14 3.72
N ARG A 78 15.96 16.83 3.06
CA ARG A 78 16.01 16.75 1.59
C ARG A 78 16.15 15.33 1.06
N ASP A 79 16.25 14.32 1.91
CA ASP A 79 16.51 12.93 1.53
C ASP A 79 15.25 12.15 1.15
N MET A 80 14.09 12.81 1.03
CA MET A 80 12.84 12.17 0.62
C MET A 80 12.91 11.70 -0.83
N ASN A 81 12.71 10.40 -1.04
CA ASN A 81 12.72 9.72 -2.33
C ASN A 81 11.62 8.65 -2.38
N PRO A 82 11.29 8.07 -3.55
CA PRO A 82 10.21 7.11 -3.64
C PRO A 82 10.32 5.89 -2.71
N PRO A 83 11.49 5.22 -2.58
CA PRO A 83 11.62 4.11 -1.63
C PRO A 83 11.27 4.52 -0.19
N LYS A 84 11.86 5.60 0.32
CA LYS A 84 11.60 6.11 1.68
C LYS A 84 10.12 6.45 1.88
N LEU A 85 9.46 7.02 0.86
CA LEU A 85 8.05 7.38 0.95
C LEU A 85 7.12 6.16 0.99
N HIS A 86 7.41 5.11 0.21
CA HIS A 86 6.70 3.84 0.31
C HIS A 86 6.86 3.23 1.70
N GLU A 87 8.08 3.22 2.24
CA GLU A 87 8.40 2.63 3.53
C GLU A 87 7.79 3.38 4.72
N LEU A 88 7.81 4.71 4.70
CA LEU A 88 7.11 5.52 5.70
C LEU A 88 5.60 5.27 5.68
N THR A 89 5.02 5.19 4.48
CA THR A 89 3.59 4.89 4.30
C THR A 89 3.27 3.47 4.77
N TYR A 90 4.14 2.50 4.50
CA TYR A 90 4.03 1.13 5.01
C TYR A 90 4.09 1.08 6.54
N CYS A 91 5.05 1.76 7.17
CA CYS A 91 5.14 1.82 8.63
C CYS A 91 3.90 2.44 9.25
N ALA A 92 3.38 3.55 8.69
CA ALA A 92 2.13 4.14 9.17
C ALA A 92 0.95 3.19 9.02
N HIS A 93 0.86 2.47 7.90
CA HIS A 93 -0.16 1.47 7.67
C HIS A 93 -0.08 0.35 8.71
N GLY A 94 1.11 -0.17 8.99
CA GLY A 94 1.33 -1.20 10.00
C GLY A 94 0.97 -0.74 11.42
N TRP A 95 1.39 0.46 11.81
CA TRP A 95 1.02 1.04 13.10
C TRP A 95 -0.48 1.29 13.23
N HIS A 96 -1.13 1.74 12.17
CA HIS A 96 -2.58 1.96 12.16
C HIS A 96 -3.36 0.65 12.31
N LEU A 97 -2.93 -0.42 11.61
CA LEU A 97 -3.49 -1.76 11.78
C LEU A 97 -3.29 -2.29 13.20
N ALA A 98 -2.09 -2.13 13.76
CA ALA A 98 -1.75 -2.64 15.09
C ALA A 98 -2.51 -1.90 16.20
N MET A 99 -2.61 -0.57 16.11
CA MET A 99 -3.17 0.31 17.14
C MET A 99 -4.68 0.50 17.01
N LEU A 100 -5.19 0.67 15.79
CA LEU A 100 -6.59 1.01 15.54
C LEU A 100 -7.39 -0.14 14.91
N GLY A 101 -6.73 -1.22 14.48
CA GLY A 101 -7.39 -2.42 13.97
C GLY A 101 -8.01 -2.27 12.56
N LYS A 102 -7.80 -1.15 11.89
CA LYS A 102 -8.27 -0.87 10.53
C LYS A 102 -7.10 -0.55 9.58
N PRO A 103 -7.21 -0.79 8.26
CA PRO A 103 -6.21 -0.34 7.30
C PRO A 103 -6.15 1.19 7.24
N LEU A 104 -4.95 1.76 7.06
CA LEU A 104 -4.77 3.21 6.88
C LEU A 104 -4.99 3.66 5.44
N VAL A 105 -4.55 2.83 4.50
CA VAL A 105 -4.65 3.10 3.07
C VAL A 105 -5.47 2.00 2.45
N GLU A 106 -6.40 2.36 1.58
CA GLU A 106 -7.15 1.40 0.80
C GLU A 106 -6.31 1.01 -0.43
N GLY A 107 -5.57 -0.09 -0.34
CA GLY A 107 -4.68 -0.56 -1.41
C GLY A 107 -3.86 -1.76 -0.95
N GLN A 108 -3.30 -2.51 -1.90
CA GLN A 108 -2.43 -3.63 -1.55
C GLN A 108 -1.02 -3.12 -1.23
N VAL A 109 -0.47 -3.61 -0.13
CA VAL A 109 0.96 -3.54 0.14
C VAL A 109 1.59 -4.73 -0.58
N MET A 110 2.62 -4.47 -1.39
CA MET A 110 3.31 -5.48 -2.18
C MET A 110 4.74 -5.65 -1.68
N ALA A 111 5.17 -6.88 -1.43
CA ALA A 111 6.58 -7.21 -1.28
C ALA A 111 7.24 -7.21 -2.66
N THR A 112 8.30 -6.41 -2.81
CA THR A 112 9.08 -6.29 -4.04
C THR A 112 10.58 -6.36 -3.73
N VAL A 113 11.44 -6.39 -4.75
CA VAL A 113 12.90 -6.44 -4.56
C VAL A 113 13.44 -5.29 -3.72
N ASP A 114 12.79 -4.12 -3.78
CA ASP A 114 13.21 -2.91 -3.06
C ASP A 114 12.66 -2.83 -1.63
N GLY A 115 11.77 -3.73 -1.23
CA GLY A 115 11.02 -3.61 0.03
C GLY A 115 9.50 -3.60 -0.16
N PRO A 116 8.74 -3.28 0.91
CA PRO A 116 7.29 -3.13 0.83
C PRO A 116 6.92 -1.87 0.05
N ARG A 117 6.05 -2.02 -0.97
CA ARG A 117 5.53 -0.93 -1.79
C ARG A 117 4.02 -0.81 -1.66
N ILE A 118 3.55 0.42 -1.51
CA ILE A 118 2.13 0.76 -1.64
C ILE A 118 1.81 0.86 -3.12
N ASP A 119 1.01 -0.08 -3.64
CA ASP A 119 0.81 -0.24 -5.09
C ASP A 119 0.38 1.06 -5.77
N VAL A 120 -0.59 1.76 -5.17
CA VAL A 120 -1.15 3.01 -5.72
C VAL A 120 -0.13 4.16 -5.80
N LEU A 121 0.92 4.16 -4.97
CA LEU A 121 1.98 5.15 -5.05
C LEU A 121 3.00 4.83 -6.14
N GLY A 122 3.07 3.58 -6.62
CA GLY A 122 4.08 3.14 -7.58
C GLY A 122 4.02 3.93 -8.88
N ASP A 123 2.84 4.06 -9.46
CA ASP A 123 2.63 4.78 -10.72
C ASP A 123 2.94 6.28 -10.58
N LEU A 124 2.54 6.89 -9.45
CA LEU A 124 2.75 8.32 -9.18
C LEU A 124 4.22 8.67 -8.94
N LEU A 125 5.02 7.72 -8.49
CA LEU A 125 6.42 7.92 -8.15
C LEU A 125 7.38 7.41 -9.23
N SER A 126 6.86 6.77 -10.29
CA SER A 126 7.68 6.25 -11.38
C SER A 126 8.51 7.34 -12.04
N GLY A 127 9.78 7.05 -12.32
CA GLY A 127 10.74 8.00 -12.90
C GLY A 127 11.20 9.13 -11.97
N THR A 128 10.69 9.21 -10.74
CA THR A 128 11.03 10.26 -9.78
C THR A 128 12.27 9.88 -8.96
N LYS A 129 13.28 10.76 -8.89
CA LYS A 129 14.47 10.53 -8.05
C LYS A 129 14.34 11.08 -6.64
N ARG A 130 13.61 12.19 -6.47
CA ARG A 130 13.40 12.89 -5.20
C ARG A 130 11.98 13.40 -5.14
N VAL A 131 11.38 13.39 -3.95
CA VAL A 131 10.02 13.89 -3.71
C VAL A 131 10.14 15.12 -2.82
N MET A 132 10.29 16.29 -3.44
CA MET A 132 10.45 17.56 -2.73
C MET A 132 9.14 18.35 -2.62
N GLU A 133 8.18 18.04 -3.51
CA GLU A 133 6.89 18.71 -3.59
C GLU A 133 5.77 17.70 -3.31
N PRO A 134 4.61 18.14 -2.80
CA PRO A 134 3.44 17.28 -2.63
C PRO A 134 3.04 16.60 -3.94
N LEU A 135 2.65 15.33 -3.83
CA LEU A 135 2.10 14.55 -4.92
C LEU A 135 0.73 15.09 -5.33
N VAL A 136 0.53 15.20 -6.64
CA VAL A 136 -0.69 15.71 -7.26
C VAL A 136 -1.41 14.58 -7.98
N VAL A 137 -2.72 14.49 -7.78
CA VAL A 137 -3.61 13.53 -8.43
C VAL A 137 -4.51 14.29 -9.41
N ARG A 138 -4.58 13.80 -10.65
CA ARG A 138 -5.49 14.34 -11.67
C ARG A 138 -6.72 13.46 -11.77
N ARG A 139 -7.92 14.05 -11.68
CA ARG A 139 -9.19 13.32 -11.91
C ARG A 139 -10.14 14.12 -12.77
N THR A 140 -11.01 13.43 -13.49
CA THR A 140 -12.16 14.06 -14.12
C THR A 140 -13.24 14.29 -13.07
N ASP A 141 -13.66 15.54 -12.89
CA ASP A 141 -14.80 15.90 -12.06
C ASP A 141 -16.08 15.38 -12.72
N ALA A 142 -16.85 14.56 -11.99
CA ALA A 142 -18.00 13.87 -12.54
C ALA A 142 -19.14 14.82 -12.93
N ASN A 143 -19.23 16.00 -12.30
CA ASN A 143 -20.30 16.96 -12.51
C ASN A 143 -20.01 17.90 -13.69
N SER A 144 -18.77 18.36 -13.80
CA SER A 144 -18.35 19.32 -14.83
C SER A 144 -17.68 18.68 -16.04
N GLY A 145 -17.26 17.42 -15.94
CA GLY A 145 -16.47 16.72 -16.96
C GLY A 145 -15.04 17.27 -17.11
N LYS A 146 -14.64 18.24 -16.28
CA LYS A 146 -13.33 18.89 -16.35
C LYS A 146 -12.28 18.10 -15.60
N MET A 147 -11.04 18.14 -16.09
CA MET A 147 -9.90 17.67 -15.32
C MET A 147 -9.65 18.62 -14.15
N VAL A 148 -9.56 18.08 -12.94
CA VAL A 148 -9.17 18.77 -11.72
C VAL A 148 -7.91 18.15 -11.17
N GLU A 149 -7.01 19.01 -10.68
CA GLU A 149 -5.82 18.62 -9.94
C GLU A 149 -6.10 18.71 -8.44
N LEU A 150 -5.73 17.67 -7.71
CA LEU A 150 -5.88 17.59 -6.27
C LEU A 150 -4.52 17.36 -5.65
N THR A 151 -4.29 17.98 -4.50
CA THR A 151 -3.16 17.69 -3.62
C THR A 151 -3.71 17.11 -2.32
N PRO A 152 -3.95 15.79 -2.27
CA PRO A 152 -4.58 15.17 -1.10
C PRO A 152 -3.73 15.38 0.15
N HIS A 153 -4.38 15.67 1.27
CA HIS A 153 -3.72 15.80 2.57
C HIS A 153 -4.67 15.29 3.66
N PRO A 154 -4.19 14.56 4.68
CA PRO A 154 -5.05 13.94 5.69
C PRO A 154 -5.47 14.94 6.77
N GLN A 155 -5.74 16.21 6.40
CA GLN A 155 -6.17 17.23 7.36
C GLN A 155 -7.48 16.86 8.04
N ALA A 156 -8.39 16.22 7.29
CA ALA A 156 -9.68 15.75 7.79
C ALA A 156 -9.61 14.39 8.51
N ALA A 157 -8.43 13.81 8.70
CA ALA A 157 -8.29 12.51 9.37
C ALA A 157 -8.70 12.58 10.84
N ASP A 158 -9.26 11.48 11.35
CA ASP A 158 -9.61 11.35 12.76
C ASP A 158 -8.38 11.47 13.68
N GLU A 159 -8.62 11.76 14.96
CA GLU A 159 -7.55 12.02 15.92
C GLU A 159 -6.62 10.82 16.13
N GLY A 160 -7.16 9.60 16.10
CA GLY A 160 -6.38 8.36 16.18
C GLY A 160 -5.43 8.22 15.00
N THR A 161 -5.94 8.45 13.79
CA THR A 161 -5.14 8.44 12.56
C THR A 161 -4.03 9.50 12.60
N ARG A 162 -4.35 10.73 12.99
CA ARG A 162 -3.34 11.82 13.14
C ARG A 162 -2.25 11.46 14.15
N ARG A 163 -2.61 10.83 15.28
CA ARG A 163 -1.62 10.32 16.25
C ARG A 163 -0.70 9.28 15.65
N VAL A 164 -1.23 8.30 14.92
CA VAL A 164 -0.41 7.25 14.28
C VAL A 164 0.58 7.87 13.29
N LEU A 165 0.13 8.80 12.45
CA LEU A 165 0.99 9.49 11.48
C LEU A 165 2.12 10.27 12.19
N SER A 166 1.79 11.00 13.26
CA SER A 166 2.77 11.75 14.05
C SER A 166 3.81 10.85 14.74
N ILE A 167 3.37 9.75 15.36
CA ILE A 167 4.26 8.77 16.01
C ILE A 167 5.16 8.10 14.97
N THR A 168 4.62 7.74 13.81
CA THR A 168 5.38 7.15 12.70
C THR A 168 6.46 8.12 12.23
N TRP A 169 6.12 9.39 12.02
CA TRP A 169 7.10 10.41 11.64
C TRP A 169 8.21 10.56 12.70
N LYS A 170 7.83 10.65 13.98
CA LYS A 170 8.79 10.77 15.08
C LYS A 170 9.75 9.57 15.15
N ALA A 171 9.28 8.37 14.86
CA ALA A 171 10.08 7.15 14.93
C ALA A 171 11.00 6.96 13.70
N TYR A 172 10.51 7.27 12.49
CA TYR A 172 11.16 6.85 11.25
C TYR A 172 11.51 7.99 10.29
N GLY A 173 10.88 9.17 10.41
CA GLY A 173 10.98 10.24 9.42
C GLY A 173 12.41 10.74 9.18
N LYS A 174 13.23 10.74 10.23
CA LYS A 174 14.63 11.18 10.23
C LYS A 174 15.63 10.10 9.83
N LEU A 175 15.19 8.84 9.68
CA LEU A 175 16.06 7.77 9.22
C LEU A 175 16.45 8.00 7.77
N SER A 176 17.67 7.63 7.41
CA SER A 176 18.04 7.56 5.99
C SER A 176 17.18 6.52 5.28
N GLY A 177 17.06 6.61 3.95
CA GLY A 177 16.36 5.57 3.19
C GLY A 177 16.97 4.17 3.40
N TYR A 178 18.28 4.09 3.63
CA TYR A 178 18.96 2.84 3.94
C TYR A 178 18.56 2.30 5.32
N ASP A 179 18.65 3.12 6.37
CA ASP A 179 18.31 2.70 7.74
C ASP A 179 16.83 2.32 7.86
N LEU A 180 15.94 3.04 7.16
CA LEU A 180 14.53 2.70 7.11
C LEU A 180 14.30 1.35 6.41
N SER A 181 15.04 1.05 5.35
CA SER A 181 14.93 -0.24 4.65
C SER A 181 15.36 -1.43 5.52
N LEU A 182 16.33 -1.24 6.44
CA LEU A 182 16.71 -2.28 7.41
C LEU A 182 15.57 -2.60 8.37
N VAL A 183 14.71 -1.62 8.68
CA VAL A 183 13.53 -1.81 9.53
C VAL A 183 12.40 -2.49 8.75
N THR A 184 12.09 -2.03 7.54
CA THR A 184 10.96 -2.54 6.76
C THR A 184 11.22 -3.92 6.15
N ARG A 185 12.49 -4.29 5.99
CA ARG A 185 12.97 -5.59 5.50
C ARG A 185 13.64 -6.41 6.59
N GLU A 186 13.28 -6.18 7.86
CA GLU A 186 13.78 -6.96 8.98
C GLU A 186 13.49 -8.46 8.76
N GLN A 187 14.48 -9.31 9.06
CA GLN A 187 14.36 -10.76 8.95
C GLN A 187 13.20 -11.28 9.81
N GLY A 188 12.41 -12.20 9.27
CA GLY A 188 11.17 -12.70 9.88
C GLY A 188 10.01 -11.70 9.82
N GLY A 189 10.21 -10.51 9.24
CA GLY A 189 9.17 -9.51 9.04
C GLY A 189 8.28 -9.81 7.82
N PRO A 190 7.16 -9.08 7.62
CA PRO A 190 6.17 -9.38 6.60
C PRO A 190 6.71 -9.35 5.17
N TRP A 191 7.65 -8.44 4.90
CA TRP A 191 8.32 -8.40 3.61
C TRP A 191 9.22 -9.63 3.42
N ASP A 192 10.04 -9.96 4.41
CA ASP A 192 10.99 -11.07 4.36
C ASP A 192 10.28 -12.41 4.17
N LEU A 193 9.23 -12.66 4.97
CA LEU A 193 8.44 -13.88 4.92
C LEU A 193 7.86 -14.18 3.54
N LEU A 194 7.48 -13.15 2.76
CA LEU A 194 6.84 -13.36 1.45
C LEU A 194 7.79 -13.15 0.28
N TRP A 195 8.79 -12.27 0.42
CA TRP A 195 9.77 -12.00 -0.64
C TRP A 195 10.84 -13.07 -0.72
N ASN A 196 11.30 -13.57 0.43
CA ASN A 196 12.34 -14.59 0.50
C ASN A 196 11.75 -16.01 0.66
N ASP A 197 10.45 -16.17 0.41
CA ASP A 197 9.81 -17.48 0.28
C ASP A 197 10.41 -18.24 -0.93
N GLU A 198 10.84 -19.48 -0.70
CA GLU A 198 11.42 -20.36 -1.73
C GLU A 198 10.40 -20.73 -2.81
N GLU A 199 9.10 -20.73 -2.50
CA GLU A 199 8.02 -21.03 -3.43
C GLU A 199 7.58 -19.81 -4.26
N ARG A 200 8.13 -18.62 -3.99
CA ARG A 200 7.78 -17.40 -4.73
C ARG A 200 8.17 -17.53 -6.20
N SER A 201 7.17 -17.41 -7.07
CA SER A 201 7.33 -17.46 -8.55
C SER A 201 7.10 -16.11 -9.25
N VAL A 202 6.76 -15.06 -8.49
CA VAL A 202 6.43 -13.72 -9.02
C VAL A 202 7.34 -12.64 -8.45
N ASP A 203 7.50 -11.54 -9.17
CA ASP A 203 8.33 -10.39 -8.82
C ASP A 203 7.64 -9.36 -7.89
N ARG A 204 6.37 -9.61 -7.55
CA ARG A 204 5.58 -8.82 -6.60
C ARG A 204 4.58 -9.72 -5.88
N VAL A 205 4.61 -9.75 -4.55
CA VAL A 205 3.70 -10.59 -3.72
C VAL A 205 2.87 -9.69 -2.81
N ALA A 206 1.55 -9.87 -2.78
CA ALA A 206 0.70 -9.11 -1.88
C ALA A 206 0.96 -9.50 -0.41
N ILE A 207 1.22 -8.53 0.45
CA ILE A 207 1.40 -8.72 1.89
C ILE A 207 0.03 -8.56 2.57
N PRO A 208 -0.54 -9.61 3.18
CA PRO A 208 -1.83 -9.50 3.86
C PRO A 208 -1.78 -8.53 5.04
N ASN A 209 -2.85 -7.75 5.23
CA ASN A 209 -2.94 -6.80 6.34
C ASN A 209 -2.80 -7.48 7.70
N GLU A 210 -3.30 -8.69 7.87
CA GLU A 210 -3.16 -9.40 9.15
C GLU A 210 -1.70 -9.76 9.44
N THR A 211 -0.91 -10.16 8.42
CA THR A 211 0.53 -10.39 8.56
C THR A 211 1.25 -9.11 9.02
N ILE A 212 0.93 -7.97 8.40
CA ILE A 212 1.49 -6.66 8.79
C ILE A 212 1.08 -6.32 10.23
N ARG A 213 -0.22 -6.46 10.55
CA ARG A 213 -0.78 -6.15 11.87
C ARG A 213 -0.10 -6.95 12.98
N MET A 214 0.03 -8.26 12.79
CA MET A 214 0.65 -9.15 13.76
C MET A 214 2.11 -8.77 14.00
N TRP A 215 2.86 -8.49 12.95
CA TRP A 215 4.25 -8.04 13.06
C TRP A 215 4.38 -6.74 13.85
N PHE A 216 3.61 -5.70 13.52
CA PHE A 216 3.70 -4.42 14.23
C PHE A 216 3.24 -4.51 15.69
N ARG A 217 2.31 -5.43 16.02
CA ARG A 217 1.98 -5.77 17.42
C ARG A 217 3.15 -6.42 18.16
N GLN A 218 3.82 -7.37 17.52
CA GLN A 218 5.01 -8.01 18.10
C GLN A 218 6.16 -7.00 18.26
N LEU A 219 6.35 -6.11 17.29
CA LEU A 219 7.33 -5.03 17.35
C LEU A 219 7.05 -4.08 18.52
N ALA A 220 5.79 -3.70 18.75
CA ALA A 220 5.40 -2.91 19.92
C ALA A 220 5.77 -3.61 21.24
N GLU A 221 5.52 -4.92 21.33
CA GLU A 221 5.79 -5.69 22.53
C GLU A 221 7.30 -5.85 22.78
N ARG A 222 8.08 -6.11 21.73
CA ARG A 222 9.54 -6.10 21.77
C ARG A 222 10.07 -4.76 22.28
N ASN A 223 9.59 -3.65 21.70
CA ASN A 223 10.02 -2.30 22.08
C ASN A 223 9.66 -1.96 23.54
N ARG A 224 8.49 -2.42 24.01
CA ARG A 224 8.07 -2.29 25.41
C ARG A 224 9.03 -3.03 26.35
N LYS A 225 9.34 -4.30 26.07
CA LYS A 225 10.26 -5.11 26.87
C LYS A 225 11.66 -4.51 26.94
N VAL A 226 12.19 -4.01 25.81
CA VAL A 226 13.50 -3.34 25.76
C VAL A 226 13.51 -2.07 26.61
N THR A 227 12.45 -1.26 26.53
CA THR A 227 12.33 -0.03 27.33
C THR A 227 12.25 -0.35 28.82
N SER A 228 11.43 -1.33 29.22
CA SER A 228 11.34 -1.79 30.60
C SER A 228 12.68 -2.32 31.11
N ALA A 229 13.38 -3.14 30.31
CA ALA A 229 14.69 -3.69 30.68
C ALA A 229 15.76 -2.59 30.84
N LYS A 230 15.75 -1.58 29.96
CA LYS A 230 16.65 -0.41 30.07
C LYS A 230 16.36 0.37 31.35
N SER A 231 15.08 0.65 31.63
CA SER A 231 14.68 1.33 32.87
C SER A 231 15.10 0.56 34.12
N VAL A 232 14.96 -0.77 34.15
CA VAL A 232 15.39 -1.60 35.29
C VAL A 232 16.91 -1.54 35.46
N LYS A 233 17.69 -1.64 34.37
CA LYS A 233 19.16 -1.51 34.42
C LYS A 233 19.60 -0.14 34.92
N ASP A 234 18.92 0.93 34.49
CA ASP A 234 19.22 2.29 34.93
C ASP A 234 18.90 2.47 36.42
N THR A 235 17.78 1.93 36.92
CA THR A 235 17.46 1.92 38.36
C THR A 235 18.47 1.10 39.18
N GLN A 236 18.89 -0.07 38.70
CA GLN A 236 19.89 -0.90 39.38
C GLN A 236 21.25 -0.20 39.47
N ARG A 237 21.67 0.53 38.43
CA ARG A 237 22.91 1.34 38.48
C ARG A 237 22.84 2.45 39.53
N ILE A 238 21.68 3.08 39.73
CA ILE A 238 21.48 4.10 40.77
C ILE A 238 21.58 3.47 42.16
N LEU A 239 20.99 2.28 42.36
CA LEU A 239 21.02 1.58 43.65
C LEU A 239 22.39 0.99 44.02
N ILE A 240 23.23 0.67 43.04
CA ILE A 240 24.56 0.08 43.25
C ILE A 240 25.66 1.15 43.32
N ALA A 241 25.39 2.40 42.94
CA ALA A 241 26.33 3.49 43.17
C ALA A 241 26.56 3.64 44.69
N PRO A 242 27.79 3.41 45.19
CA PRO A 242 28.03 3.45 46.61
C PRO A 242 27.73 4.86 47.11
N GLN A 243 26.84 4.95 48.10
CA GLN A 243 26.70 6.14 48.92
C GLN A 243 28.11 6.37 49.49
N ARG A 244 28.84 7.35 48.94
CA ARG A 244 30.16 7.72 49.47
C ARG A 244 29.89 8.28 50.85
N ASP A 245 30.00 7.41 51.85
CA ASP A 245 29.97 7.76 53.25
C ASP A 245 31.04 8.84 53.47
N GLY A 246 30.55 10.04 53.71
CA GLY A 246 31.33 11.13 54.25
C GLY A 246 31.69 10.78 55.68
N VAL A 247 32.79 10.05 55.86
CA VAL A 247 33.51 10.00 57.12
C VAL A 247 34.99 10.12 56.83
N LYS A 248 35.58 11.28 57.14
CA LYS A 248 36.77 11.35 58.00
C LYS A 248 36.71 12.59 58.88
N SER A 249 36.79 12.31 60.16
CA SER A 249 37.04 13.18 61.31
C SER A 249 38.25 14.08 61.13
N VAL A 250 38.17 15.32 61.64
CA VAL A 250 39.01 15.90 62.70
C VAL A 250 38.17 16.90 63.48
#